data_AF-A0A3R6XPD1-F1
#
_entry.id   AF-A0A3R6XPD1-F1
#
_cell.length_a   1.000
_cell.length_b   1.000
_cell.length_c   1.000
_cell.angle_alpha   90.00
_cell.angle_beta   90.00
_cell.angle_gamma   90.00
#
_symmetry.space_group_name_H-M   'P 1'
#
loop_
_entity.id
_entity.type
_entity.pdbx_description
1 polymer ?
#
loop_
_entity_poly.entity_id
_entity_poly.type
_entity_poly.pdbx_seq_one_letter_code
_entity_poly.pdbx_strand_id
1 'polypeptide(L)'
;MLGWIMLGLITAGAIVVVITGIITIKKIKEAMIKHKMKSALIAEIDSCDNVIKLEEMETGKKLEMRGDNVSCDIQENNIVYA
;
A
#
# COMPACT_ATOMS: atom_id res chain seq x y z
N MET A 1 -16.55 -7.27 34.51
CA MET A 1 -15.87 -6.14 33.85
C MET A 1 -14.51 -6.61 33.37
N LEU A 2 -14.48 -7.13 32.14
CA LEU A 2 -13.34 -7.63 31.36
C LEU A 2 -13.57 -7.05 29.95
N GLY A 3 -13.41 -5.76 29.68
CA GLY A 3 -12.32 -4.95 30.15
C GLY A 3 -11.04 -5.62 29.71
N TRP A 4 -10.78 -5.66 28.41
CA TRP A 4 -9.49 -5.45 27.74
C TRP A 4 -9.69 -5.73 26.24
N ILE A 5 -9.58 -4.64 25.48
CA ILE A 5 -9.16 -4.62 24.08
C ILE A 5 -10.19 -5.19 23.08
N MET A 6 -11.21 -4.36 22.89
CA MET A 6 -11.78 -4.10 21.56
C MET A 6 -10.73 -4.29 20.45
N LEU A 7 -11.14 -5.02 19.41
CA LEU A 7 -10.84 -4.64 18.02
C LEU A 7 -9.35 -4.74 17.60
N GLY A 8 -8.84 -5.96 17.42
CA GLY A 8 -7.53 -6.16 16.78
C GLY A 8 -7.48 -7.31 15.79
N LEU A 9 -8.48 -8.19 15.77
CA LEU A 9 -8.57 -9.27 14.79
C LEU A 9 -9.18 -8.77 13.47
N ILE A 10 -8.71 -7.63 12.95
CA ILE A 10 -8.77 -7.38 11.52
C ILE A 10 -7.50 -8.04 10.96
N THR A 11 -7.50 -9.36 10.93
CA THR A 11 -6.64 -10.18 10.06
C THR A 11 -7.06 -9.99 8.59
N ALA A 12 -7.25 -8.76 8.14
CA ALA A 12 -7.78 -8.48 6.81
C ALA A 12 -6.76 -7.74 5.95
N GLY A 13 -6.29 -8.46 4.94
CA GLY A 13 -6.12 -7.89 3.61
C GLY A 13 -4.83 -7.10 3.41
N ALA A 14 -3.70 -7.81 3.38
CA ALA A 14 -2.68 -7.43 2.41
C ALA A 14 -3.24 -7.81 1.02
N ILE A 15 -3.69 -6.82 0.26
CA ILE A 15 -4.14 -7.04 -1.12
C ILE A 15 -2.93 -6.90 -2.03
N VAL A 16 -2.60 -7.94 -2.80
CA VAL A 16 -1.52 -7.88 -3.80
C VAL A 16 -2.11 -7.52 -5.16
N VAL A 17 -1.62 -6.45 -5.78
CA VAL A 17 -2.01 -5.98 -7.11
C VAL A 17 -0.82 -6.12 -8.04
N VAL A 18 -0.96 -6.95 -9.07
CA VAL A 18 0.05 -7.09 -10.13
C VAL A 18 -0.26 -6.11 -11.25
N ILE A 19 0.73 -5.31 -11.62
CA ILE A 19 0.66 -4.29 -12.65
C ILE A 19 1.76 -4.55 -13.66
N THR A 20 1.40 -4.75 -14.93
CA THR A 20 2.38 -4.79 -16.02
C THR A 20 2.90 -3.38 -16.31
N GLY A 21 4.22 -3.20 -16.33
CA GLY A 21 4.96 -1.96 -16.58
C GLY A 21 5.57 -1.32 -15.33
N ILE A 22 6.18 -0.14 -15.52
CA ILE A 22 6.83 0.62 -14.45
C ILE A 22 5.78 1.09 -13.42
N ILE A 23 6.05 0.85 -12.13
CA ILE A 23 5.25 1.36 -11.02
C ILE A 23 5.65 2.82 -10.79
N THR A 24 4.67 3.71 -10.91
CA THR A 24 4.83 5.17 -10.68
C THR A 24 3.83 5.63 -9.64
N ILE A 25 4.02 6.83 -9.08
CA ILE A 25 3.06 7.45 -8.15
C ILE A 25 1.64 7.49 -8.75
N LYS A 26 1.51 7.71 -10.06
CA LYS A 26 0.20 7.71 -10.74
C LYS A 26 -0.51 6.36 -10.61
N LYS A 27 0.18 5.25 -10.88
CA LYS A 27 -0.39 3.90 -10.75
C LYS A 27 -0.72 3.55 -9.30
N ILE A 28 0.10 4.01 -8.35
CA ILE A 28 -0.19 3.90 -6.92
C ILE A 28 -1.51 4.59 -6.59
N LYS A 29 -1.70 5.85 -7.03
CA LYS A 29 -2.96 6.58 -6.84
C LYS A 29 -4.15 5.87 -7.48
N GLU A 30 -4.01 5.39 -8.70
CA GLU A 30 -5.08 4.63 -9.38
C GLU A 30 -5.47 3.38 -8.60
N ALA A 31 -4.49 2.63 -8.08
CA ALA A 31 -4.73 1.47 -7.23
C ALA A 31 -5.42 1.89 -5.92
N MET A 32 -4.96 2.95 -5.26
CA MET A 32 -5.59 3.49 -4.06
C MET A 32 -7.05 3.86 -4.29
N ILE A 33 -7.37 4.59 -5.36
CA ILE A 33 -8.75 4.95 -5.72
C ILE A 33 -9.59 3.69 -5.95
N LYS A 34 -9.07 2.70 -6.69
CA LYS A 34 -9.77 1.43 -6.95
C LYS A 34 -10.06 0.66 -5.66
N HIS A 35 -9.14 0.70 -4.70
CA HIS A 35 -9.25 0.04 -3.40
C HIS A 35 -9.93 0.90 -2.33
N LYS A 36 -10.47 2.08 -2.71
CA LYS A 36 -11.10 3.07 -1.82
C LYS A 36 -10.20 3.50 -0.66
N MET A 37 -8.89 3.58 -0.92
CA MET A 37 -7.91 4.10 0.02
C MET A 37 -7.76 5.61 -0.18
N LYS A 38 -7.92 6.40 0.89
CA LYS A 38 -7.80 7.86 0.79
C LYS A 38 -6.36 8.35 0.94
N SER A 39 -5.63 7.78 1.88
CA SER A 39 -4.23 8.12 2.17
C SER A 39 -3.47 6.87 2.55
N ALA A 40 -2.30 6.68 1.95
CA ALA A 40 -1.44 5.55 2.24
C ALA A 40 0.02 5.97 2.32
N LEU A 41 0.73 5.39 3.26
CA LEU A 41 2.16 5.51 3.43
C LEU A 41 2.85 4.41 2.64
N ILE A 42 3.90 4.74 1.88
CA ILE A 42 4.79 3.72 1.34
C ILE A 42 5.62 3.15 2.49
N ALA A 43 5.26 1.96 2.94
CA ALA A 43 5.87 1.29 4.08
C ALA A 43 7.19 0.60 3.73
N GLU A 44 7.29 0.04 2.52
CA GLU A 44 8.47 -0.70 2.07
C GLU A 44 8.55 -0.67 0.54
N ILE A 45 9.76 -0.57 0.00
CA ILE A 45 10.05 -0.71 -1.42
C ILE A 45 11.10 -1.80 -1.61
N ASP A 46 10.71 -2.88 -2.29
CA ASP A 46 11.63 -3.92 -2.76
C ASP A 46 11.93 -3.69 -4.25
N SER A 47 13.08 -3.11 -4.54
CA SER A 47 13.54 -2.88 -5.90
C SER A 47 14.08 -4.13 -6.59
N CYS A 48 14.40 -5.21 -5.84
CA CYS A 48 14.85 -6.47 -6.42
C CYS A 48 13.67 -7.26 -6.98
N ASP A 49 12.57 -7.30 -6.22
CA ASP A 49 11.33 -7.98 -6.62
C ASP A 49 10.32 -7.06 -7.32
N ASN A 50 10.65 -5.78 -7.44
CA ASN A 50 9.79 -4.71 -7.97
C ASN A 50 8.43 -4.66 -7.27
N VAL A 51 8.48 -4.68 -5.95
CA VAL A 51 7.31 -4.68 -5.06
C VAL A 51 7.29 -3.41 -4.21
N ILE A 52 6.10 -2.84 -4.00
CA ILE A 52 5.88 -1.69 -3.14
C ILE A 52 4.75 -2.01 -2.19
N LYS A 53 4.98 -1.84 -0.88
CA LYS A 53 3.96 -2.02 0.15
C LYS A 53 3.47 -0.66 0.61
N LEU A 54 2.16 -0.50 0.58
CA LEU A 54 1.42 0.69 1.00
C LEU A 54 0.61 0.34 2.23
N GLU A 55 0.58 1.23 3.21
CA GLU A 55 -0.22 1.09 4.42
C GLU A 55 -1.19 2.27 4.53
N GLU A 56 -2.49 2.00 4.54
CA GLU A 56 -3.53 3.02 4.70
C GLU A 56 -3.51 3.57 6.12
N MET A 57 -3.41 4.89 6.25
CA MET A 57 -3.25 5.55 7.55
C MET A 57 -4.53 5.50 8.40
N GLU A 58 -5.72 5.51 7.77
CA GLU A 58 -7.00 5.58 8.50
C GLU A 58 -7.49 4.22 9.00
N THR A 59 -7.15 3.13 8.32
CA THR A 59 -7.72 1.79 8.62
C THR A 59 -6.67 0.71 8.86
N GLY A 60 -5.39 0.97 8.57
CA GLY A 60 -4.31 -0.02 8.66
C GLY A 60 -4.30 -1.08 7.56
N LYS A 61 -5.13 -0.93 6.52
CA LYS A 61 -5.11 -1.84 5.35
C LYS A 61 -3.77 -1.77 4.63
N LYS A 62 -3.27 -2.93 4.20
CA LYS A 62 -2.02 -3.04 3.45
C LYS A 62 -2.31 -3.36 1.99
N LEU A 63 -1.65 -2.65 1.08
CA LEU A 63 -1.73 -2.88 -0.36
C LEU A 63 -0.33 -3.12 -0.87
N GLU A 64 -0.08 -4.29 -1.41
CA GLU A 64 1.17 -4.63 -2.06
C GLU A 64 1.00 -4.50 -3.57
N MET A 65 1.95 -3.83 -4.23
CA MET A 65 1.91 -3.58 -5.66
C MET A 65 3.16 -4.18 -6.28
N ARG A 66 2.99 -5.06 -7.27
CA ARG A 66 4.09 -5.70 -7.99
C ARG A 66 4.08 -5.27 -9.46
N GLY A 67 5.25 -5.02 -10.03
CA GLY A 67 5.37 -4.69 -11.44
C GLY A 67 6.71 -5.06 -12.04
N ASP A 68 6.96 -4.61 -13.26
CA ASP A 68 8.19 -4.96 -14.00
C ASP A 68 9.39 -4.10 -13.60
N ASN A 69 9.14 -2.90 -13.07
CA ASN A 69 10.17 -2.00 -12.55
C ASN A 69 9.56 -0.99 -11.57
N VAL A 70 10.33 -0.50 -10.60
CA VAL A 70 9.91 0.59 -9.69
C VAL A 70 10.49 1.93 -10.17
N SER A 71 9.66 2.99 -10.25
CA SER A 71 10.16 4.33 -10.61
C SER A 71 11.04 4.90 -9.49
N CYS A 72 12.13 5.58 -9.86
CA CYS A 72 13.02 6.26 -8.92
C CYS A 72 12.34 7.41 -8.15
N ASP A 73 11.18 7.88 -8.61
CA ASP A 73 10.39 8.92 -7.93
C ASP A 73 9.67 8.40 -6.68
N ILE A 74 9.65 7.08 -6.48
CA ILE A 74 8.99 6.43 -5.34
C ILE A 74 10.04 6.25 -4.25
N GLN A 75 9.74 6.75 -3.05
CA GLN A 75 10.60 6.67 -1.88
C GLN A 75 9.83 6.11 -0.69
N GLU A 76 10.53 5.34 0.14
CA GLU A 76 9.98 4.83 1.40
C GLU A 76 9.58 5.99 2.31
N ASN A 77 8.56 5.78 3.12
CA ASN A 77 7.94 6.77 4.01
C ASN A 77 7.27 7.96 3.30
N ASN A 78 7.21 7.97 1.96
CA ASN A 78 6.46 8.98 1.24
C ASN A 78 4.95 8.72 1.39
N ILE A 79 4.19 9.79 1.65
CA ILE A 79 2.74 9.72 1.83
C ILE A 79 2.09 10.01 0.48
N VAL A 80 1.34 9.05 -0.02
CA VAL A 80 0.58 9.19 -1.26
C VAL A 80 -0.88 9.45 -0.92
N TYR A 81 -1.44 10.47 -1.55
CA TYR A 81 -2.85 10.82 -1.47
C TYR A 81 -3.53 10.42 -2.78
N ALA A 82 -4.68 9.73 -2.65
CA ALA A 82 -5.51 9.30 -3.78
C ALA A 82 -6.04 10.49 -4.59
#